data_AF-A0A9E0QHX7-F1
#
_entry.id   AF-A0A9E0QHX7-F1
#
_cell.length_a   1.000
_cell.length_b   1.000
_cell.length_c   1.000
_cell.angle_alpha   90.00
_cell.angle_beta   90.00
_cell.angle_gamma   90.00
#
_symmetry.space_group_name_H-M   'P 1'
#
loop_
_entity.id
_entity.type
_entity.pdbx_description
1 polymer ?
#
loop_
_entity_poly.entity_id
_entity_poly.type
_entity_poly.pdbx_seq_one_letter_code
_entity_poly.pdbx_strand_id
1 'polypeptide(L)'
;MPAHHYKPIDILGWLSLALLTIAISRYSNIDLTVSSWFYDASTSSFPLKDTFLFSRVFHDGTRKISTGLWLLCCFFTWRSRRTEAFFGWLFVVVTALLAVTINGWFKHHSMHSCPWSLTEFGGSADYFRAFESLPAIPGPGRCLPSGHAA
;
A
#
# COMPACT_ATOMS: atom_id res chain seq x y z
N MET A 1 24.82 17.58 -17.77
CA MET A 1 23.81 16.69 -17.15
C MET A 1 24.16 15.27 -17.52
N PRO A 2 24.64 14.39 -16.62
CA PRO A 2 24.85 13.01 -16.98
C PRO A 2 23.49 12.37 -17.27
N ALA A 3 23.30 11.88 -18.50
CA ALA A 3 22.13 11.07 -18.83
C ALA A 3 22.17 9.83 -17.93
N HIS A 4 21.23 9.72 -16.99
CA HIS A 4 21.02 8.50 -16.23
C HIS A 4 20.63 7.41 -17.23
N HIS A 5 21.62 6.62 -17.64
CA HIS A 5 21.47 5.50 -18.55
C HIS A 5 20.83 4.37 -17.76
N TYR A 6 19.50 4.33 -17.71
CA TYR A 6 18.78 3.17 -17.17
C TYR A 6 19.22 1.96 -17.99
N LYS A 7 19.84 0.99 -17.32
CA LYS A 7 20.27 -0.22 -18.02
C LYS A 7 19.01 -1.05 -18.27
N PRO A 8 18.85 -1.68 -19.45
CA PRO A 8 17.68 -2.51 -19.74
C PRO A 8 17.46 -3.64 -18.72
N ILE A 9 18.51 -4.01 -17.98
CA ILE A 9 18.49 -4.97 -16.87
C ILE A 9 17.60 -4.49 -15.72
N ASP A 10 17.50 -3.19 -15.46
CA ASP A 10 16.72 -2.64 -14.36
C ASP A 10 15.22 -2.80 -14.61
N ILE A 11 14.77 -2.56 -15.84
CA ILE A 11 13.36 -2.72 -16.24
C ILE A 11 12.95 -4.19 -16.17
N LEU A 12 13.80 -5.09 -16.68
CA LEU A 12 13.53 -6.52 -16.61
C LEU A 12 13.48 -7.02 -15.15
N GLY A 13 14.34 -6.48 -14.29
CA GLY A 13 14.31 -6.71 -12.85
C GLY A 13 12.97 -6.30 -12.24
N TRP A 14 12.50 -5.07 -12.47
CA TRP A 14 11.21 -4.60 -11.96
C TRP A 14 10.03 -5.41 -12.49
N LEU A 15 10.03 -5.75 -13.79
CA LEU A 15 8.97 -6.56 -14.39
C LEU A 15 8.95 -7.98 -13.80
N SER A 16 10.11 -8.60 -13.61
CA SER A 16 10.20 -9.93 -12.99
C SER A 16 9.72 -9.91 -11.53
N LEU A 17 10.05 -8.88 -10.76
CA LEU A 17 9.58 -8.71 -9.39
C LEU A 17 8.06 -8.49 -9.33
N ALA A 18 7.51 -7.69 -10.25
CA ALA A 18 6.07 -7.47 -10.35
C ALA A 18 5.33 -8.77 -10.69
N LEU A 19 5.82 -9.53 -11.68
CA LEU A 19 5.27 -10.83 -12.06
C LEU A 19 5.36 -11.85 -10.91
N LEU A 20 6.48 -11.87 -10.19
CA LEU A 20 6.66 -12.74 -9.02
C LEU A 20 5.63 -12.40 -7.93
N THR A 21 5.41 -11.11 -7.65
CA THR A 21 4.45 -10.65 -6.64
C THR A 21 3.01 -11.05 -7.04
N ILE A 22 2.67 -10.87 -8.31
CA ILE A 22 1.38 -11.32 -8.86
C ILE A 22 1.23 -12.83 -8.76
N ALA A 23 2.27 -13.59 -9.10
CA ALA A 23 2.25 -15.05 -9.03
C ALA A 23 2.06 -15.53 -7.59
N ILE A 24 2.76 -14.93 -6.62
CA ILE A 24 2.58 -15.25 -5.19
C ILE A 24 1.13 -14.96 -4.77
N SER A 25 0.60 -13.79 -5.11
CA SER A 25 -0.78 -13.42 -4.75
C SER A 25 -1.85 -14.30 -5.42
N ARG A 26 -1.57 -14.83 -6.62
CA ARG A 26 -2.49 -15.72 -7.35
C ARG A 26 -2.45 -17.17 -6.88
N TYR A 27 -1.25 -17.70 -6.62
CA TYR A 27 -1.04 -19.13 -6.44
C TYR A 27 -0.78 -19.53 -5.00
N SER A 28 -0.56 -18.56 -4.10
CA SER A 28 -0.34 -18.81 -2.68
C SER A 28 -1.45 -18.20 -1.82
N ASN A 29 -1.71 -18.82 -0.66
CA ASN A 29 -2.57 -18.28 0.39
C ASN A 29 -1.72 -17.60 1.47
N ILE A 30 -0.53 -17.07 1.13
CA ILE A 30 0.39 -16.49 2.10
C ILE A 30 -0.27 -15.36 2.90
N ASP A 31 -1.16 -14.58 2.26
CA ASP A 31 -1.90 -13.50 2.91
C ASP A 31 -2.80 -14.03 4.03
N LEU A 32 -3.50 -15.16 3.82
CA LEU A 32 -4.33 -15.81 4.84
C LEU A 32 -3.49 -16.44 5.94
N THR A 33 -2.40 -17.14 5.59
CA THR A 33 -1.50 -17.77 6.55
C THR A 33 -0.85 -16.76 7.47
N VAL A 34 -0.37 -15.64 6.92
CA VAL A 34 0.21 -14.56 7.74
C VAL A 34 -0.87 -13.89 8.58
N SER A 35 -2.07 -13.66 8.02
CA SER A 35 -3.19 -13.09 8.78
C SER A 35 -3.60 -13.96 9.97
N SER A 36 -3.58 -15.29 9.83
CA SER A 36 -3.96 -16.19 10.92
C SER A 36 -3.01 -16.15 12.11
N TRP A 37 -1.74 -15.76 11.92
CA TRP A 37 -0.80 -15.56 13.03
C TRP A 37 -1.18 -14.39 13.94
N PHE A 38 -1.96 -13.43 13.43
CA PHE A 38 -2.44 -12.27 14.18
C PHE A 38 -3.90 -12.39 14.63
N TYR A 39 -4.56 -13.50 14.28
CA TYR A 39 -5.93 -13.79 14.65
C TYR A 39 -5.98 -14.60 15.95
N ASP A 40 -6.88 -14.23 16.86
CA ASP A 40 -7.13 -14.97 18.09
C ASP A 40 -8.51 -15.65 18.02
N ALA A 41 -8.50 -16.98 17.95
CA ALA A 41 -9.70 -17.79 17.86
C ALA A 41 -10.57 -17.73 19.13
N SER A 42 -9.97 -17.45 20.30
CA SER A 42 -10.72 -17.38 21.57
C SER A 42 -11.61 -16.15 21.65
N THR A 43 -11.15 -15.03 21.10
CA THR A 43 -11.89 -13.76 21.05
C THR A 43 -12.58 -13.54 19.70
N SER A 44 -12.38 -14.45 18.74
CA SER A 44 -12.84 -14.33 17.34
C SER A 44 -12.50 -12.97 16.73
N SER A 45 -11.30 -12.47 17.00
CA SER A 45 -10.91 -11.10 16.65
C SER A 45 -9.42 -10.97 16.37
N PHE A 46 -9.03 -9.82 15.81
CA PHE A 46 -7.64 -9.42 15.67
C PHE A 46 -7.26 -8.51 16.84
N PRO A 47 -6.68 -9.03 17.94
CA PRO A 47 -6.45 -8.25 19.15
C PRO A 47 -5.56 -7.03 18.90
N LEU A 48 -4.60 -7.13 17.97
CA LEU A 48 -3.69 -6.03 17.65
C LEU A 48 -4.37 -4.87 16.90
N LYS A 49 -5.49 -5.12 16.20
CA LYS A 49 -6.16 -4.14 15.33
C LYS A 49 -6.55 -2.86 16.10
N ASP A 50 -7.13 -3.03 17.28
CA ASP A 50 -7.69 -1.93 18.07
C ASP A 50 -6.75 -1.45 19.18
N THR A 51 -5.53 -1.99 19.25
CA THR A 51 -4.53 -1.51 20.21
C THR A 51 -4.09 -0.09 19.88
N PHE A 52 -3.87 0.71 20.92
CA PHE A 52 -3.38 2.09 20.79
C PHE A 52 -2.10 2.18 19.94
N LEU A 53 -1.19 1.21 20.07
CA LEU A 53 0.07 1.20 19.33
C LEU A 53 -0.16 1.07 17.82
N PHE A 54 -0.95 0.10 17.36
CA PHE A 54 -1.18 -0.12 15.93
C PHE A 54 -2.12 0.93 15.32
N SER A 55 -3.16 1.31 16.05
CA SER A 55 -4.15 2.28 15.57
C SER A 55 -3.64 3.73 15.61
N ARG A 56 -3.04 4.19 16.72
CA ARG A 56 -2.66 5.61 16.87
C ARG A 56 -1.21 5.90 16.49
N VAL A 57 -0.29 4.99 16.78
CA VAL A 57 1.14 5.23 16.50
C VAL A 57 1.48 4.80 15.07
N PHE A 58 1.19 3.56 14.70
CA PHE A 58 1.55 3.06 13.38
C PHE A 58 0.62 3.53 12.28
N HIS A 59 -0.69 3.51 12.47
CA HIS A 59 -1.62 3.93 11.42
C HIS A 59 -1.67 5.45 11.28
N ASP A 60 -1.96 6.20 12.35
CA ASP A 60 -2.07 7.66 12.28
C ASP A 60 -0.73 8.40 12.30
N GLY A 61 0.25 7.91 13.07
CA GLY A 61 1.54 8.56 13.23
C GLY A 61 2.34 8.58 11.92
N THR A 62 2.41 7.45 11.22
CA THR A 62 3.10 7.37 9.92
C THR A 62 2.47 8.27 8.86
N ARG A 63 1.13 8.38 8.84
CA ARG A 63 0.42 9.32 7.95
C ARG A 63 0.81 10.77 8.24
N LYS A 64 0.86 11.17 9.52
CA LYS A 64 1.25 12.53 9.92
C LYS A 64 2.71 12.83 9.58
N ILE A 65 3.61 11.88 9.83
CA ILE A 65 5.03 12.00 9.48
C ILE A 65 5.21 12.16 7.98
N SER A 66 4.59 11.27 7.18
CA SER A 66 4.64 11.35 5.71
C SER A 66 4.09 12.69 5.19
N THR A 67 2.97 13.15 5.73
CA THR A 67 2.39 14.46 5.38
C THR A 67 3.35 15.61 5.74
N GLY A 68 3.96 15.56 6.92
CA GLY A 68 4.94 16.57 7.36
C GLY A 68 6.18 16.62 6.48
N LEU A 69 6.71 15.46 6.09
CA LEU A 69 7.84 15.35 5.15
C LEU A 69 7.48 15.91 3.77
N TRP A 70 6.28 15.61 3.26
CA TRP A 70 5.83 16.15 1.98
C TRP A 70 5.67 17.67 2.02
N LEU A 71 5.10 18.23 3.09
CA LEU A 71 5.00 19.68 3.30
C LEU A 71 6.38 20.34 3.41
N LEU A 72 7.34 19.67 4.07
CA LEU A 72 8.73 20.13 4.15
C LEU A 72 9.39 20.15 2.76
N CYS A 73 9.17 19.13 1.94
CA CYS A 73 9.62 19.12 0.54
C CYS A 73 8.98 20.28 -0.24
N CYS A 74 7.68 20.54 -0.10
CA CYS A 74 7.00 21.68 -0.70
C CYS A 74 7.61 23.03 -0.27
N PHE A 75 7.94 23.16 1.01
CA PHE A 75 8.63 24.35 1.54
C PHE A 75 10.01 24.53 0.90
N PHE A 76 10.81 23.46 0.79
CA PHE A 76 12.10 23.52 0.12
C PHE A 76 11.98 23.84 -1.37
N THR A 77 11.00 23.25 -2.07
CA THR A 77 10.67 23.59 -3.47
C THR A 77 10.38 25.08 -3.62
N TRP A 78 9.59 25.66 -2.70
CA TRP A 78 9.28 27.09 -2.70
C TRP A 78 10.53 27.94 -2.44
N ARG A 79 11.35 27.56 -1.45
CA ARG A 79 12.57 28.29 -1.06
C ARG A 79 13.64 28.25 -2.15
N SER A 80 13.67 27.18 -2.94
CA SER A 80 14.67 26.92 -3.98
C SER A 80 14.24 27.40 -5.38
N ARG A 81 13.11 28.11 -5.52
CA ARG A 81 12.53 28.56 -6.82
C ARG A 81 13.45 29.34 -7.75
N ARG A 82 14.54 29.92 -7.23
CA ARG A 82 15.55 30.68 -8.00
C ARG A 82 16.90 29.96 -8.10
N THR A 83 16.93 28.66 -7.79
CA THR A 83 18.16 27.85 -7.78
C THR A 83 17.96 26.62 -8.67
N GLU A 84 19.07 26.03 -9.13
CA GLU A 84 19.07 24.79 -9.92
C GLU A 84 18.38 23.61 -9.20
N ALA A 85 18.29 23.66 -7.87
CA ALA A 85 17.62 22.63 -7.07
C ALA A 85 16.09 22.62 -7.20
N PHE A 86 15.47 23.65 -7.79
CA PHE A 86 14.02 23.75 -7.95
C PHE A 86 13.42 22.52 -8.65
N PHE A 87 13.98 22.11 -9.78
CA PHE A 87 13.43 20.98 -10.54
C PHE A 87 13.57 19.65 -9.81
N GLY A 88 14.64 19.47 -9.02
CA GLY A 88 14.83 18.29 -8.18
C GLY A 88 13.75 18.17 -7.10
N TRP A 89 13.51 19.25 -6.34
CA TRP A 89 12.46 19.26 -5.31
C TRP A 89 11.06 19.18 -5.91
N LEU A 90 10.81 19.87 -7.04
CA LEU A 90 9.54 19.79 -7.75
C LEU A 90 9.24 18.36 -8.21
N PHE A 91 10.24 17.66 -8.77
CA PHE A 91 10.10 16.26 -9.17
C PHE A 91 9.69 15.38 -7.98
N VAL A 92 10.35 15.51 -6.83
CA VAL A 92 10.02 14.74 -5.62
C VAL A 92 8.59 15.02 -5.15
N VAL A 93 8.20 16.28 -5.07
CA VAL A 93 6.84 16.67 -4.62
C VAL A 93 5.76 16.12 -5.55
N VAL A 94 5.96 16.27 -6.87
CA VAL A 94 4.99 15.84 -7.89
C VAL A 94 4.90 14.32 -7.96
N THR A 95 6.03 13.61 -7.96
CA THR A 95 6.04 12.14 -8.01
C THR A 95 5.45 11.53 -6.73
N ALA A 96 5.78 12.07 -5.56
CA ALA A 96 5.18 11.63 -4.30
C ALA A 96 3.66 11.86 -4.29
N LEU A 97 3.20 13.02 -4.76
CA LEU A 97 1.78 13.30 -4.88
C LEU A 97 1.10 12.29 -5.80
N LEU A 98 1.63 12.10 -7.01
CA LEU A 98 1.10 11.15 -8.00
C LEU A 98 1.04 9.72 -7.46
N ALA A 99 2.10 9.25 -6.78
CA ALA A 99 2.13 7.91 -6.18
C ALA A 99 0.98 7.72 -5.17
N VAL A 100 0.77 8.69 -4.28
CA VAL A 100 -0.31 8.64 -3.28
C VAL A 100 -1.69 8.71 -3.93
N THR A 101 -1.90 9.55 -4.94
CA THR A 101 -3.21 9.63 -5.64
C THR A 101 -3.50 8.34 -6.40
N ILE A 102 -2.52 7.80 -7.13
CA ILE A 102 -2.68 6.56 -7.89
C ILE A 102 -2.97 5.40 -6.94
N ASN A 103 -2.18 5.25 -5.87
CA ASN A 103 -2.39 4.21 -4.87
C ASN A 103 -3.78 4.34 -4.21
N GLY A 104 -4.19 5.57 -3.86
CA GLY A 104 -5.51 5.85 -3.30
C GLY A 104 -6.66 5.50 -4.26
N TRP A 105 -6.49 5.79 -5.56
CA TRP A 105 -7.46 5.44 -6.59
C TRP A 105 -7.61 3.94 -6.74
N PHE A 106 -6.50 3.20 -6.84
CA PHE A 106 -6.53 1.74 -6.88
C PHE A 106 -7.16 1.15 -5.63
N LYS A 107 -6.83 1.69 -4.45
CA LYS A 107 -7.41 1.24 -3.19
C LYS A 107 -8.90 1.45 -3.15
N HIS A 108 -9.39 2.59 -3.64
CA HIS A 108 -10.82 2.88 -3.69
C HIS A 108 -11.59 1.92 -4.60
N HIS A 109 -10.99 1.51 -5.72
CA HIS A 109 -11.59 0.59 -6.70
C HIS A 109 -11.33 -0.89 -6.40
N SER A 110 -10.55 -1.19 -5.38
CA SER A 110 -10.23 -2.56 -5.01
C SER A 110 -11.38 -3.22 -4.25
N MET A 111 -11.75 -4.42 -4.71
CA MET A 111 -12.77 -5.25 -4.08
C MET A 111 -12.20 -6.20 -3.03
N HIS A 112 -10.87 -6.22 -2.83
CA HIS A 112 -10.25 -7.05 -1.81
C HIS A 112 -10.55 -6.50 -0.42
N SER A 113 -11.28 -7.30 0.35
CA SER A 113 -11.62 -7.02 1.74
C SER A 113 -10.44 -7.29 2.67
N CYS A 114 -10.42 -6.59 3.80
CA CYS A 114 -9.40 -6.79 4.82
C CYS A 114 -9.62 -8.10 5.60
N PRO A 115 -8.57 -8.67 6.21
CA PRO A 115 -8.65 -9.99 6.83
C PRO A 115 -9.73 -10.08 7.93
N TRP A 116 -9.91 -9.03 8.75
CA TRP A 116 -10.97 -9.00 9.78
C TRP A 116 -12.40 -8.94 9.23
N SER A 117 -12.59 -8.76 7.92
CA SER A 117 -13.91 -8.80 7.28
C SER A 117 -14.18 -10.15 6.61
N LEU A 118 -13.19 -11.04 6.52
CA LEU A 118 -13.32 -12.34 5.87
C LEU A 118 -14.03 -13.36 6.76
N THR A 119 -14.79 -14.27 6.15
CA THR A 119 -15.52 -15.33 6.86
C THR A 119 -14.58 -16.26 7.64
N GLU A 120 -13.36 -16.49 7.15
CA GLU A 120 -12.32 -17.28 7.81
C GLU A 120 -11.91 -16.72 9.17
N PHE A 121 -12.13 -15.42 9.41
CA PHE A 121 -11.77 -14.72 10.64
C PHE A 121 -12.96 -14.12 11.38
N GLY A 122 -14.16 -14.69 11.20
CA GLY A 122 -15.39 -14.26 11.89
C GLY A 122 -16.11 -13.06 11.24
N GLY A 123 -15.69 -12.66 10.04
CA GLY A 123 -16.38 -11.66 9.22
C GLY A 123 -17.45 -12.25 8.31
N SER A 124 -17.81 -11.52 7.25
CA SER A 124 -18.92 -11.86 6.35
C SER A 124 -18.56 -11.79 4.86
N ALA A 125 -17.29 -11.54 4.52
CA ALA A 125 -16.80 -11.43 3.16
C ALA A 125 -16.11 -12.73 2.72
N ASP A 126 -16.31 -13.10 1.47
CA ASP A 126 -15.66 -14.26 0.85
C ASP A 126 -14.25 -13.88 0.41
N TYR A 127 -13.28 -14.74 0.74
CA TYR A 127 -11.91 -14.60 0.25
C TYR A 127 -11.81 -14.97 -1.23
N PHE A 128 -11.04 -14.18 -1.98
CA PHE A 128 -10.67 -14.48 -3.36
C PHE A 128 -9.27 -13.94 -3.65
N ARG A 129 -8.54 -14.59 -4.55
CA ARG A 129 -7.16 -14.25 -4.91
C ARG A 129 -7.10 -13.23 -6.03
N ALA A 130 -5.90 -12.71 -6.29
CA ALA A 130 -5.68 -11.78 -7.40
C ALA A 130 -6.17 -12.38 -8.73
N PHE A 131 -6.95 -11.62 -9.49
CA PHE A 131 -7.53 -12.01 -10.78
C PHE A 131 -8.50 -13.21 -10.76
N GLU A 132 -8.91 -13.73 -9.59
CA GLU A 132 -9.95 -14.76 -9.54
C GLU A 132 -11.32 -14.18 -9.89
N SER A 133 -12.26 -15.06 -10.24
CA SER A 133 -13.65 -14.65 -10.44
C SER A 133 -14.20 -14.06 -9.15
N LEU A 134 -14.91 -12.95 -9.28
CA LEU A 134 -15.45 -12.24 -8.14
C LEU A 134 -16.47 -13.13 -7.40
N PRO A 135 -16.36 -13.31 -6.08
CA PRO A 135 -17.29 -14.12 -5.32
C PRO A 135 -18.65 -13.41 -5.17
N ALA A 136 -19.66 -14.12 -4.67
CA ALA A 136 -20.99 -13.57 -4.47
C ALA A 136 -20.99 -12.44 -3.42
N ILE A 137 -20.16 -12.54 -2.38
CA ILE A 137 -20.09 -11.56 -1.29
C ILE A 137 -18.63 -11.10 -1.11
N PRO A 138 -18.10 -10.21 -1.96
CA PRO A 138 -16.70 -9.76 -1.88
C PRO A 138 -16.41 -8.88 -0.65
N GLY A 139 -17.45 -8.35 0.01
CA GLY A 139 -17.33 -7.51 1.21
C GLY A 139 -17.05 -6.02 0.93
N PRO A 140 -16.56 -5.26 1.93
CA PRO A 140 -16.38 -3.81 1.84
C PRO A 140 -15.23 -3.36 0.91
N GLY A 141 -14.33 -4.26 0.55
CA GLY A 141 -13.18 -3.96 -0.30
C GLY A 141 -12.17 -3.01 0.36
N ARG A 142 -11.40 -2.30 -0.47
CA ARG A 142 -10.49 -1.20 -0.09
C ARG A 142 -9.29 -1.58 0.78
N CYS A 143 -8.92 -2.86 0.87
CA CYS A 143 -7.73 -3.24 1.65
C CYS A 143 -6.42 -3.12 0.86
N LEU A 144 -6.46 -3.50 -0.42
CA LEU A 144 -5.32 -3.47 -1.33
C LEU A 144 -5.44 -2.33 -2.33
N PRO A 145 -4.35 -1.68 -2.76
CA PRO A 145 -2.97 -1.76 -2.27
C PRO A 145 -2.73 -1.03 -0.93
N SER A 146 -1.63 -1.37 -0.25
CA SER A 146 -1.19 -0.72 1.00
C SER A 146 -0.46 0.59 0.70
N GLY A 147 -0.98 1.71 1.20
CA GLY A 147 -0.34 3.02 1.04
C GLY A 147 0.96 3.20 1.81
N HIS A 148 1.25 2.35 2.80
CA HIS A 148 2.54 2.37 3.50
C HIS A 148 3.63 1.62 2.74
N ALA A 149 3.26 0.75 1.79
CA ALA A 149 4.18 -0.04 1.00
C ALA A 149 4.40 0.51 -0.42
N ALA A 150 3.62 1.52 -0.82
CA ALA A 150 3.70 2.21 -2.12
C ALA A 150 4.60 3.43 -2.04
#